data_AF-A0AAC8TDB1-F1
#
_entry.id   AF-A0AAC8TDB1-F1
#
_cell.length_a   1.000
_cell.length_b   1.000
_cell.length_c   1.000
_cell.angle_alpha   90.00
_cell.angle_beta   90.00
_cell.angle_gamma   90.00
#
_symmetry.space_group_name_H-M   'P 1'
#
loop_
_entity.id
_entity.type
_entity.pdbx_description
1 polymer ?
#
loop_
_entity_poly.entity_id
_entity_poly.type
_entity_poly.pdbx_seq_one_letter_code
_entity_poly.pdbx_strand_id
1 'polypeptide(L)'
;MTPSMKRTATSARVLTRLRQGAAWLPCLAFLVMWPFSSGFYTSFGLDTDRDEEGSVKRTHHRLRWPGDGSFWVGAESFWLPASEPVDAFDLGGTFFQAARRPRPRSSWNRVGFWFIHEESLAPPVPLTSTAHAGAFWVGVPSWLPPLLLGLWPLRPWLRGRRVAKSPESR
;
A
#
# COMPACT_ATOMS: atom_id res chain seq x y z
N MET A 1 11.60 51.73 3.15
CA MET A 1 10.32 50.99 3.20
C MET A 1 10.52 49.63 2.55
N THR A 2 10.48 48.54 3.32
CA THR A 2 10.79 47.16 2.86
C THR A 2 9.54 46.25 2.92
N PRO A 3 8.69 46.24 1.87
CA PRO A 3 7.49 45.38 1.84
C PRO A 3 7.77 43.89 1.49
N SER A 4 9.03 43.47 1.38
CA SER A 4 9.39 42.15 0.82
C SER A 4 9.29 40.96 1.79
N MET A 5 9.42 41.15 3.10
CA MET A 5 9.49 40.00 4.05
C MET A 5 8.14 39.33 4.37
N LYS A 6 6.99 39.97 4.11
CA LYS A 6 5.68 39.38 4.50
C LYS A 6 5.18 38.28 3.55
N ARG A 7 5.63 38.24 2.29
CA ARG A 7 5.13 37.26 1.30
C ARG A 7 5.71 35.85 1.49
N THR A 8 6.94 35.73 1.98
CA THR A 8 7.62 34.43 2.14
C THR A 8 7.06 33.61 3.30
N ALA A 9 6.70 34.25 4.42
CA ALA A 9 6.19 33.57 5.61
C ALA A 9 4.81 32.90 5.39
N THR A 10 3.96 33.49 4.56
CA THR A 10 2.61 32.96 4.27
C THR A 10 2.69 31.70 3.40
N SER A 11 3.56 31.68 2.39
CA SER A 11 3.74 30.54 1.49
C SER A 11 4.22 29.28 2.22
N ALA A 12 5.18 29.45 3.14
CA ALA A 12 5.70 28.34 3.94
C ALA A 12 4.62 27.68 4.81
N ARG A 13 3.75 28.47 5.48
CA ARG A 13 2.67 27.95 6.32
C ARG A 13 1.61 27.19 5.51
N VAL A 14 1.27 27.67 4.31
CA VAL A 14 0.31 27.01 3.42
C VAL A 14 0.86 25.65 2.97
N LEU A 15 2.11 25.59 2.53
CA LEU A 15 2.76 24.35 2.11
C LEU A 15 2.81 23.32 3.26
N THR A 16 3.10 23.76 4.49
CA THR A 16 3.08 22.87 5.67
C THR A 16 1.69 22.30 5.93
N ARG A 17 0.64 23.13 5.87
CA ARG A 17 -0.75 22.67 6.07
C ARG A 17 -1.20 21.70 4.97
N LEU A 18 -0.84 21.95 3.72
CA LEU A 18 -1.14 21.05 2.60
C LEU A 18 -0.46 19.70 2.78
N ARG A 19 0.83 19.69 3.16
CA ARG A 19 1.56 18.44 3.46
C ARG A 19 0.94 17.68 4.62
N GLN A 20 0.53 18.38 5.67
CA GLN A 20 -0.18 17.77 6.80
C GLN A 20 -1.52 17.17 6.37
N GLY A 21 -2.32 17.90 5.59
CA GLY A 21 -3.59 17.41 5.05
C GLY A 21 -3.40 16.17 4.16
N ALA A 22 -2.40 16.19 3.28
CA ALA A 22 -2.08 15.05 2.42
C ALA A 22 -1.67 13.82 3.23
N ALA A 23 -0.96 13.99 4.35
CA ALA A 23 -0.60 12.89 5.24
C ALA A 23 -1.81 12.23 5.93
N TRP A 24 -2.94 12.93 6.06
CA TRP A 24 -4.18 12.37 6.64
C TRP A 24 -4.97 11.50 5.66
N LEU A 25 -4.79 11.69 4.34
CA LEU A 25 -5.49 10.90 3.32
C LEU A 25 -5.28 9.39 3.48
N PRO A 26 -4.05 8.84 3.62
CA PRO A 26 -3.87 7.41 3.84
C PRO A 26 -4.49 6.97 5.18
N CYS A 27 -4.40 7.78 6.24
CA CYS A 27 -5.02 7.45 7.53
C CYS A 27 -6.53 7.27 7.39
N LEU A 28 -7.20 8.22 6.74
CA LEU A 28 -8.63 8.19 6.48
C LEU A 28 -9.00 7.01 5.58
N ALA A 29 -8.23 6.76 4.53
CA ALA A 29 -8.44 5.62 3.63
C ALA A 29 -8.37 4.29 4.41
N PHE A 30 -7.35 4.08 5.24
CA PHE A 30 -7.26 2.87 6.07
C PHE A 30 -8.37 2.78 7.11
N LEU A 31 -8.75 3.89 7.74
CA LEU A 31 -9.84 3.92 8.73
C LEU A 31 -11.18 3.54 8.11
N VAL A 32 -11.46 4.04 6.89
CA VAL A 32 -12.68 3.72 6.14
C VAL A 32 -12.63 2.28 5.62
N MET A 33 -11.49 1.82 5.11
CA MET A 33 -11.35 0.48 4.51
C MET A 33 -11.30 -0.65 5.53
N TRP A 34 -10.82 -0.38 6.75
CA TRP A 34 -10.70 -1.37 7.82
C TRP A 34 -11.99 -2.17 8.09
N PRO A 35 -13.17 -1.58 8.33
CA PRO A 35 -14.39 -2.35 8.57
C PRO A 35 -14.80 -3.25 7.39
N PHE A 36 -14.38 -2.94 6.16
CA PHE A 36 -14.71 -3.72 4.97
C PHE A 36 -13.72 -4.86 4.69
N SER A 37 -12.59 -4.91 5.39
CA SER A 37 -11.49 -5.82 5.06
C SER A 37 -11.78 -7.30 5.28
N SER A 38 -12.86 -7.63 5.98
CA SER A 38 -13.32 -9.01 6.22
C SER A 38 -14.45 -9.45 5.27
N GLY A 39 -15.06 -8.51 4.55
CA GLY A 39 -16.23 -8.75 3.71
C GLY A 39 -15.94 -8.71 2.21
N PHE A 40 -14.98 -7.89 1.80
CA PHE A 40 -14.79 -7.56 0.40
C PHE A 40 -13.33 -7.69 -0.04
N TYR A 41 -13.17 -8.04 -1.31
CA TYR A 41 -11.91 -7.94 -2.01
C TYR A 41 -11.77 -6.54 -2.61
N THR A 42 -10.71 -5.84 -2.22
CA THR A 42 -10.29 -4.58 -2.84
C THR A 42 -8.80 -4.61 -3.12
N SER A 43 -8.37 -4.19 -4.30
CA SER A 43 -6.97 -4.03 -4.66
C SER A 43 -6.77 -2.79 -5.51
N PHE A 44 -5.62 -2.15 -5.37
CA PHE A 44 -5.19 -1.08 -6.27
C PHE A 44 -3.68 -1.11 -6.43
N GLY A 45 -3.17 -0.62 -7.55
CA GLY A 45 -1.75 -0.44 -7.73
C GLY A 45 -1.34 -0.20 -9.18
N LEU A 46 -0.15 -0.67 -9.51
CA LEU A 46 0.56 -0.35 -10.74
C LEU A 46 0.93 -1.66 -11.44
N ASP A 47 0.75 -1.70 -12.74
CA ASP A 47 1.17 -2.79 -13.60
C ASP A 47 2.33 -2.31 -14.46
N THR A 48 3.36 -3.14 -14.61
CA THR A 48 4.53 -2.85 -15.44
C THR A 48 4.84 -4.05 -16.30
N ASP A 49 4.94 -3.83 -17.60
CA ASP A 49 5.37 -4.84 -18.56
C ASP A 49 6.83 -4.63 -18.96
N ARG A 50 7.53 -5.73 -19.18
CA ARG A 50 8.91 -5.76 -19.66
C ARG A 50 9.06 -6.82 -20.74
N ASP A 51 9.61 -6.43 -21.88
CA ASP A 51 10.02 -7.36 -22.92
C ASP A 51 11.21 -8.20 -22.46
N GLU A 52 11.11 -9.50 -22.67
CA GLU A 52 12.15 -10.50 -22.46
C GLU A 52 12.25 -11.36 -23.73
N GLU A 53 13.36 -12.07 -23.96
CA GLU A 53 13.58 -12.79 -25.23
C GLU A 53 12.46 -13.78 -25.55
N GLY A 54 11.55 -13.39 -26.45
CA GLY A 54 10.39 -14.19 -26.90
C GLY A 54 9.23 -14.29 -25.90
N SER A 55 9.15 -13.40 -24.90
CA SER A 55 8.00 -13.30 -23.99
C SER A 55 7.87 -11.89 -23.39
N VAL A 56 6.73 -11.60 -22.77
CA VAL A 56 6.54 -10.36 -21.99
C VAL A 56 6.38 -10.73 -20.52
N LYS A 57 7.13 -10.08 -19.62
CA LYS A 57 6.96 -10.23 -18.18
C LYS A 57 6.12 -9.09 -17.63
N ARG A 58 4.89 -9.40 -17.24
CA ARG A 58 3.97 -8.47 -16.58
C ARG A 58 4.07 -8.61 -15.07
N THR A 59 4.22 -7.49 -14.36
CA THR A 59 4.28 -7.45 -12.89
C THR A 59 3.21 -6.52 -12.33
N HIS A 60 2.36 -7.05 -11.46
CA HIS A 60 1.28 -6.32 -10.79
C HIS A 60 1.68 -5.95 -9.37
N HIS A 61 2.13 -4.71 -9.14
CA HIS A 61 2.40 -4.18 -7.82
C HIS A 61 1.11 -3.71 -7.16
N ARG A 62 0.62 -4.37 -6.11
CA ARG A 62 -0.67 -4.01 -5.49
C ARG A 62 -0.60 -3.78 -3.98
N LEU A 63 -1.54 -2.95 -3.55
CA LEU A 63 -2.11 -2.90 -2.22
C LEU A 63 -3.43 -3.67 -2.25
N ARG A 64 -3.63 -4.64 -1.35
CA ARG A 64 -4.73 -5.61 -1.44
C ARG A 64 -5.36 -5.89 -0.08
N TRP A 65 -6.68 -5.81 0.01
CA TRP A 65 -7.52 -6.35 1.08
C TRP A 65 -8.23 -7.59 0.53
N PRO A 66 -7.81 -8.81 0.89
CA PRO A 66 -8.36 -10.02 0.29
C PRO A 66 -9.75 -10.41 0.83
N GLY A 67 -10.21 -9.80 1.93
CA GLY A 67 -11.49 -10.14 2.56
C GLY A 67 -11.37 -11.10 3.75
N ASP A 68 -10.18 -11.22 4.36
CA ASP A 68 -9.90 -12.07 5.53
C ASP A 68 -9.51 -11.25 6.79
N GLY A 69 -9.67 -9.92 6.75
CA GLY A 69 -9.26 -9.03 7.82
C GLY A 69 -7.80 -8.57 7.77
N SER A 70 -7.06 -8.91 6.71
CA SER A 70 -5.69 -8.46 6.48
C SER A 70 -5.54 -7.45 5.34
N PHE A 71 -4.41 -6.76 5.33
CA PHE A 71 -3.99 -5.80 4.31
C PHE A 71 -2.61 -6.20 3.81
N TRP A 72 -2.47 -6.35 2.50
CA TRP A 72 -1.27 -6.87 1.84
C TRP A 72 -0.64 -5.81 0.94
N VAL A 73 0.69 -5.84 0.90
CA VAL A 73 1.55 -5.07 -0.02
C VAL A 73 2.43 -6.08 -0.73
N GLY A 74 2.53 -6.00 -2.05
CA GLY A 74 3.34 -6.96 -2.78
C GLY A 74 3.24 -6.84 -4.29
N ALA A 75 3.74 -7.88 -4.94
CA ALA A 75 3.72 -8.02 -6.39
C ALA A 75 3.42 -9.46 -6.80
N GLU A 76 2.84 -9.61 -7.98
CA GLU A 76 2.62 -10.89 -8.64
C GLU A 76 3.04 -10.72 -10.10
N SER A 77 3.76 -11.70 -10.64
CA SER A 77 4.37 -11.63 -11.96
C SER A 77 3.89 -12.78 -12.83
N PHE A 78 3.70 -12.49 -14.11
CA PHE A 78 3.23 -13.42 -15.12
C PHE A 78 4.10 -13.31 -16.37
N TRP A 79 4.43 -14.45 -16.97
CA TRP A 79 4.95 -14.56 -18.31
C TRP A 79 3.77 -14.57 -19.29
N LEU A 80 3.86 -13.75 -20.33
CA LEU A 80 2.87 -13.60 -21.38
C LEU A 80 3.49 -13.93 -22.75
N PRO A 81 2.69 -14.41 -23.72
CA PRO A 81 3.13 -14.55 -25.10
C PRO A 81 3.70 -13.25 -25.67
N ALA A 82 4.73 -13.34 -26.52
CA ALA A 82 5.34 -12.16 -27.16
C ALA A 82 4.39 -11.37 -28.08
N SER A 83 3.22 -11.92 -28.40
CA SER A 83 2.18 -11.24 -29.16
C SER A 83 1.34 -10.26 -28.31
N GLU A 84 1.43 -10.32 -26.98
CA GLU A 84 0.71 -9.40 -26.11
C GLU A 84 1.32 -8.00 -26.20
N PRO A 85 0.48 -6.94 -26.26
CA PRO A 85 0.98 -5.57 -26.24
C PRO A 85 1.65 -5.28 -24.89
N VAL A 86 2.77 -4.57 -24.97
CA VAL A 86 3.56 -4.14 -23.81
C VAL A 86 3.08 -2.76 -23.41
N ASP A 87 2.55 -2.64 -22.18
CA ASP A 87 2.35 -1.35 -21.56
C ASP A 87 3.37 -1.15 -20.44
N ALA A 88 4.23 -0.14 -20.61
CA ALA A 88 5.25 0.16 -19.61
C ALA A 88 4.62 0.50 -18.25
N PHE A 89 3.40 1.05 -18.25
CA PHE A 89 2.74 1.48 -17.03
C PHE A 89 1.22 1.58 -17.16
N ASP A 90 0.50 0.78 -16.38
CA ASP A 90 -0.96 0.87 -16.24
C ASP A 90 -1.40 0.93 -14.76
N LEU A 91 -2.48 1.66 -14.49
CA LEU A 91 -3.10 1.79 -13.18
C LEU A 91 -4.26 0.80 -13.06
N GLY A 92 -4.07 -0.23 -12.25
CA GLY A 92 -5.08 -1.26 -12.03
C GLY A 92 -5.79 -1.12 -10.67
N GLY A 93 -7.11 -1.34 -10.69
CA GLY A 93 -7.94 -1.28 -9.50
C GLY A 93 -9.11 -2.26 -9.55
N THR A 94 -9.49 -2.79 -8.40
CA THR A 94 -10.66 -3.65 -8.22
C THR A 94 -11.23 -3.35 -6.85
N PHE A 95 -12.50 -2.99 -6.76
CA PHE A 95 -13.10 -2.51 -5.52
C PHE A 95 -14.37 -3.30 -5.21
N PHE A 96 -14.53 -3.66 -3.93
CA PHE A 96 -15.76 -4.25 -3.39
C PHE A 96 -16.23 -5.54 -4.10
N GLN A 97 -15.29 -6.34 -4.60
CA GLN A 97 -15.59 -7.65 -5.17
C GLN A 97 -15.82 -8.68 -4.06
N ALA A 98 -16.36 -9.84 -4.43
CA ALA A 98 -16.47 -10.97 -3.52
C ALA A 98 -15.10 -11.32 -2.90
N ALA A 99 -15.07 -11.55 -1.58
CA ALA A 99 -13.86 -11.84 -0.84
C ALA A 99 -13.11 -13.05 -1.43
N ARG A 100 -11.79 -12.91 -1.61
CA ARG A 100 -10.89 -13.98 -2.04
C ARG A 100 -10.03 -14.38 -0.86
N ARG A 101 -10.60 -15.17 0.06
CA ARG A 101 -9.95 -15.56 1.32
C ARG A 101 -8.90 -16.64 1.07
N PRO A 102 -7.59 -16.33 1.19
CA PRO A 102 -6.56 -17.35 1.11
C PRO A 102 -6.72 -18.34 2.28
N ARG A 103 -6.45 -19.62 2.02
CA ARG A 103 -6.50 -20.64 3.08
C ARG A 103 -5.32 -20.41 4.05
N PRO A 104 -5.56 -20.17 5.35
CA PRO A 104 -4.48 -19.96 6.31
C PRO A 104 -3.56 -21.19 6.41
N ARG A 105 -2.25 -20.97 6.33
CA ARG A 105 -1.23 -22.03 6.48
C ARG A 105 -0.56 -22.03 7.86
N SER A 106 -0.77 -20.98 8.66
CA SER A 106 -0.21 -20.82 10.01
C SER A 106 -1.17 -20.10 10.96
N SER A 107 -0.87 -20.12 12.26
CA SER A 107 -1.57 -19.30 13.27
C SER A 107 -1.39 -17.80 13.02
N TRP A 108 -0.23 -17.38 12.51
CA TRP A 108 0.03 -16.00 12.08
C TRP A 108 -0.91 -15.55 10.97
N ASN A 109 -1.19 -16.42 10.00
CA ASN A 109 -2.16 -16.11 8.94
C ASN A 109 -3.57 -15.90 9.49
N ARG A 110 -3.96 -16.65 10.54
CA ARG A 110 -5.29 -16.49 11.18
C ARG A 110 -5.48 -15.14 11.86
N VAL A 111 -4.39 -14.53 12.34
CA VAL A 111 -4.45 -13.19 12.93
C VAL A 111 -4.20 -12.08 11.91
N GLY A 112 -3.95 -12.42 10.63
CA GLY A 112 -3.81 -11.47 9.53
C GLY A 112 -2.36 -11.15 9.12
N PHE A 113 -1.36 -11.83 9.68
CA PHE A 113 0.03 -11.71 9.23
C PHE A 113 0.31 -12.72 8.11
N TRP A 114 0.77 -12.22 6.96
CA TRP A 114 1.06 -13.04 5.79
C TRP A 114 2.45 -12.76 5.27
N PHE A 115 3.11 -13.82 4.82
CA PHE A 115 4.34 -13.75 4.05
C PHE A 115 4.23 -14.81 2.95
N ILE A 116 4.25 -14.37 1.70
CA ILE A 116 4.22 -15.23 0.52
C ILE A 116 5.43 -14.86 -0.30
N HIS A 117 6.23 -15.86 -0.64
CA HIS A 117 7.32 -15.74 -1.58
C HIS A 117 7.30 -17.01 -2.42
N GLU A 118 6.94 -16.85 -3.68
CA GLU A 118 6.78 -17.93 -4.64
C GLU A 118 7.58 -17.54 -5.88
N GLU A 119 8.51 -18.39 -6.29
CA GLU A 119 9.29 -18.22 -7.50
C GLU A 119 8.95 -19.39 -8.42
N SER A 120 8.65 -19.09 -9.68
CA SER A 120 8.39 -20.09 -10.71
C SER A 120 9.52 -20.05 -11.73
N LEU A 121 9.94 -21.23 -12.20
CA LEU A 121 10.95 -21.33 -13.25
C LEU A 121 10.44 -20.66 -14.53
N ALA A 122 11.36 -20.06 -15.28
CA ALA A 122 11.04 -19.50 -16.57
C ALA A 122 10.53 -20.61 -17.50
N PRO A 123 9.34 -20.45 -18.09
CA PRO A 123 8.81 -21.41 -19.05
C PRO A 123 9.63 -21.40 -20.35
N PRO A 124 9.63 -22.51 -21.10
CA PRO A 124 10.29 -22.55 -22.41
C PRO A 124 9.64 -21.58 -23.40
N VAL A 125 10.46 -20.99 -24.26
CA VAL A 125 10.07 -20.04 -25.31
C VAL A 125 9.97 -20.80 -26.65
N PRO A 126 8.99 -20.49 -27.54
CA PRO A 126 7.98 -19.45 -27.43
C PRO A 126 6.82 -19.81 -26.47
N LEU A 127 6.33 -18.81 -25.75
CA LEU A 127 5.21 -18.97 -24.84
C LEU A 127 3.88 -18.98 -25.58
N THR A 128 3.08 -20.03 -25.40
CA THR A 128 1.75 -20.17 -26.03
C THR A 128 0.60 -19.70 -25.14
N SER A 129 0.83 -19.58 -23.83
CA SER A 129 -0.18 -19.18 -22.86
C SER A 129 0.45 -18.49 -21.66
N THR A 130 -0.35 -17.71 -20.93
CA THR A 130 0.09 -17.03 -19.71
C THR A 130 0.56 -18.04 -18.66
N ALA A 131 1.73 -17.82 -18.09
CA ALA A 131 2.27 -18.62 -17.00
C ALA A 131 2.58 -17.75 -15.77
N HIS A 132 2.32 -18.25 -14.58
CA HIS A 132 2.72 -17.56 -13.34
C HIS A 132 4.25 -17.57 -13.23
N ALA A 133 4.85 -16.40 -13.02
CA ALA A 133 6.29 -16.23 -12.88
C ALA A 133 6.73 -16.20 -11.41
N GLY A 134 5.85 -15.73 -10.52
CA GLY A 134 6.14 -15.64 -9.10
C GLY A 134 5.27 -14.62 -8.37
N ALA A 135 5.33 -14.64 -7.05
CA ALA A 135 4.61 -13.74 -6.18
C ALA A 135 5.44 -13.38 -4.94
N PHE A 136 5.33 -12.14 -4.50
CA PHE A 136 5.86 -11.69 -3.22
C PHE A 136 4.83 -10.84 -2.51
N TRP A 137 4.37 -11.27 -1.33
CA TRP A 137 3.38 -10.54 -0.53
C TRP A 137 3.76 -10.48 0.94
N VAL A 138 3.60 -9.29 1.51
CA VAL A 138 3.64 -9.08 2.96
C VAL A 138 2.27 -8.58 3.39
N GLY A 139 1.63 -9.29 4.31
CA GLY A 139 0.34 -8.94 4.87
C GLY A 139 0.41 -8.65 6.35
N VAL A 140 -0.37 -7.67 6.79
CA VAL A 140 -0.57 -7.31 8.19
C VAL A 140 -2.08 -7.27 8.51
N PRO A 141 -2.47 -7.41 9.78
CA PRO A 141 -3.87 -7.24 10.18
C PRO A 141 -4.38 -5.84 9.78
N SER A 142 -5.56 -5.71 9.19
CA SER A 142 -6.05 -4.43 8.65
C SER A 142 -6.27 -3.34 9.70
N TRP A 143 -6.40 -3.70 10.97
CA TRP A 143 -6.47 -2.73 12.08
C TRP A 143 -5.11 -2.11 12.40
N LEU A 144 -4.00 -2.74 11.99
CA LEU A 144 -2.66 -2.30 12.33
C LEU A 144 -2.25 -1.00 11.62
N PRO A 145 -2.43 -0.83 10.29
CA PRO A 145 -2.15 0.45 9.64
C PRO A 145 -2.89 1.66 10.22
N PRO A 146 -4.23 1.66 10.41
CA PRO A 146 -4.92 2.82 10.99
C PRO A 146 -4.51 3.06 12.44
N LEU A 147 -4.16 2.03 13.23
CA LEU A 147 -3.61 2.21 14.57
C LEU A 147 -2.25 2.93 14.52
N LEU A 148 -1.30 2.46 13.71
CA LEU A 148 0.04 3.05 13.61
C LEU A 148 -0.02 4.48 13.05
N LEU A 149 -0.82 4.69 12.02
CA LEU A 149 -1.01 5.98 11.37
C LEU A 149 -1.80 6.95 12.26
N GLY A 150 -2.79 6.47 13.02
CA GLY A 150 -3.59 7.28 13.94
C GLY A 150 -2.83 7.71 15.20
N LEU A 151 -1.85 6.90 15.67
CA LEU A 151 -0.99 7.26 16.80
C LEU A 151 0.10 8.28 16.44
N TRP A 152 0.51 8.35 15.17
CA TRP A 152 1.51 9.31 14.69
C TRP A 152 1.18 10.79 14.98
N PRO A 153 -0.02 11.30 14.62
CA PRO A 153 -0.40 12.69 14.88
C PRO A 153 -0.62 13.00 16.36
N LEU A 154 -0.76 11.99 17.22
CA LEU A 154 -0.83 12.20 18.68
C LEU A 154 0.55 12.48 19.30
N ARG A 155 1.66 12.14 18.61
CA ARG A 155 3.03 12.32 19.15
C ARG A 155 3.38 13.78 19.50
N PRO A 156 3.13 14.79 18.64
CA PRO A 156 3.42 16.19 18.98
C PRO A 156 2.58 16.68 20.17
N TRP A 157 1.31 16.28 20.23
CA TRP A 157 0.41 16.62 21.32
C TRP A 157 0.88 16.03 22.66
N LEU A 158 1.33 14.77 22.66
CA LEU A 158 1.91 14.12 23.84
C LEU A 158 3.24 14.76 24.27
N ARG A 159 4.06 15.25 23.32
CA ARG A 159 5.32 15.96 23.64
C ARG A 159 5.09 17.36 24.22
N GLY A 160 4.11 18.11 23.72
CA GLY A 160 3.78 19.45 24.23
C GLY A 160 3.35 19.46 25.71
N ARG A 161 2.73 18.37 26.18
CA ARG A 161 2.32 18.23 27.59
C ARG A 161 3.47 18.01 28.57
N ARG A 162 4.65 17.57 28.12
CA ARG A 162 5.82 17.36 29.00
C ARG A 162 6.57 18.65 29.30
N VAL A 163 6.53 19.64 28.40
CA VAL A 163 7.22 20.93 28.57
C VAL A 163 6.48 21.84 29.55
N ALA A 164 5.17 21.68 29.70
CA ALA A 164 4.34 22.48 30.60
C ALA A 164 4.47 22.11 32.11
N LYS A 165 5.34 21.16 32.47
CA LYS A 165 5.69 20.83 33.86
C LYS A 165 7.16 21.16 34.14
N SER A 166 7.54 22.44 34.01
CA SER A 166 8.76 22.94 34.66
C SER A 166 8.38 23.47 36.05
N PRO A 167 8.92 22.90 37.14
CA PRO A 167 8.58 23.28 38.51
C PRO A 167 9.41 24.48 38.96
N GLU A 168 9.02 25.69 38.57
CA GLU A 168 9.33 26.88 39.37
C GLU A 168 8.19 27.11 40.35
N SER A 169 8.12 26.26 41.37
CA SER A 169 7.39 26.56 42.61
C SER A 169 7.85 25.62 43.72
N ARG A 170 9.04 25.89 44.27
CA ARG A 170 9.39 25.64 45.67
C ARG A 170 10.68 26.38 46.01
#